data_AF-A0A852VIM2-F1
#
_entry.id   AF-A0A852VIM2-F1
#
_cell.length_a   1.000
_cell.length_b   1.000
_cell.length_c   1.000
_cell.angle_alpha   90.00
_cell.angle_beta   90.00
_cell.angle_gamma   90.00
#
_symmetry.space_group_name_H-M   'P 1'
#
loop_
_entity.id
_entity.type
_entity.pdbx_description
1 polymer ?
#
loop_
_entity_poly.entity_id
_entity_poly.type
_entity_poly.pdbx_seq_one_letter_code
_entity_poly.pdbx_strand_id
1 'polypeptide(L)'
;MTNSQYQSGDTSNDVLFRLDAIHPQPPLNYLIIAQSELEVQDVQNAPAISMSTFISETEQTQLLTRISIYSQRGESSEEIRLLYMNEVAYSTWKAMGKDPHVIGSQHRPPTTASLTFGVPFSD
;
A
#
# COMPACT_ATOMS: atom_id res chain seq x y z
N MET A 1 -49.06 6.24 -19.66
CA MET A 1 -47.73 6.25 -20.28
C MET A 1 -46.83 7.17 -19.48
N THR A 2 -45.59 6.69 -19.25
CA THR A 2 -44.36 7.40 -18.82
C THR A 2 -44.36 8.20 -17.52
N ASN A 3 -43.71 7.65 -16.50
CA ASN A 3 -42.35 8.07 -16.10
C ASN A 3 -41.85 7.06 -15.04
N SER A 4 -40.80 6.30 -15.33
CA SER A 4 -39.39 6.72 -15.45
C SER A 4 -38.78 6.93 -14.08
N GLN A 5 -37.50 6.63 -14.02
CA GLN A 5 -36.64 6.73 -12.85
C GLN A 5 -36.95 5.62 -11.88
N TYR A 6 -36.03 4.69 -11.63
CA TYR A 6 -36.38 3.58 -10.75
C TYR A 6 -37.57 2.79 -11.36
N GLN A 7 -38.05 1.74 -10.71
CA GLN A 7 -39.50 1.48 -10.76
C GLN A 7 -39.96 1.51 -9.31
N SER A 8 -40.19 2.75 -8.86
CA SER A 8 -40.60 3.21 -7.53
C SER A 8 -40.88 2.08 -6.53
N GLY A 9 -39.87 1.65 -5.77
CA GLY A 9 -40.03 0.52 -4.85
C GLY A 9 -38.80 -0.33 -4.56
N ASP A 10 -37.60 -0.01 -5.08
CA ASP A 10 -36.37 -0.65 -4.59
C ASP A 10 -36.29 -0.47 -3.06
N THR A 11 -36.08 -1.56 -2.33
CA THR A 11 -35.92 -1.48 -0.87
C THR A 11 -34.53 -0.95 -0.56
N SER A 12 -34.34 -0.34 0.62
CA SER A 12 -33.05 0.28 0.97
C SER A 12 -31.86 -0.70 0.87
N ASN A 13 -32.09 -2.00 1.06
CA ASN A 13 -31.06 -3.02 0.94
C ASN A 13 -30.65 -3.27 -0.52
N ASP A 14 -31.58 -3.19 -1.48
CA ASP A 14 -31.28 -3.38 -2.90
C ASP A 14 -30.43 -2.23 -3.46
N VAL A 15 -30.65 -1.02 -2.94
CA VAL A 15 -29.84 0.16 -3.28
C VAL A 15 -28.44 0.07 -2.69
N LEU A 16 -28.31 -0.41 -1.44
CA LEU A 16 -27.02 -0.64 -0.78
C LEU A 16 -26.20 -1.73 -1.48
N PHE A 17 -26.80 -2.87 -1.83
CA PHE A 17 -26.10 -3.93 -2.58
C PHE A 17 -25.65 -3.46 -3.97
N ARG A 18 -26.40 -2.58 -4.63
CA ARG A 18 -25.97 -1.96 -5.89
C ARG A 18 -24.87 -0.93 -5.67
N LEU A 19 -24.91 -0.15 -4.58
CA LEU A 19 -23.85 0.80 -4.26
C LEU A 19 -22.54 0.11 -3.87
N ASP A 20 -22.58 -1.02 -3.18
CA ASP A 20 -21.40 -1.85 -2.88
C ASP A 20 -20.88 -2.60 -4.12
N ALA A 21 -21.74 -2.94 -5.08
CA ALA A 21 -21.30 -3.45 -6.38
C ALA A 21 -20.74 -2.36 -7.32
N ILE A 22 -21.16 -1.09 -7.13
CA ILE A 22 -20.66 0.09 -7.86
C ILE A 22 -19.41 0.68 -7.19
N HIS A 23 -19.26 0.50 -5.88
CA HIS A 23 -18.06 0.79 -5.11
C HIS A 23 -17.58 -0.50 -4.45
N PRO A 24 -16.90 -1.40 -5.20
CA PRO A 24 -16.05 -2.36 -4.51
C PRO A 24 -15.15 -1.54 -3.60
N GLN A 25 -15.22 -1.76 -2.28
CA GLN A 25 -14.29 -1.14 -1.34
C GLN A 25 -12.92 -1.29 -1.98
N PRO A 26 -12.28 -0.17 -2.38
CA PRO A 26 -11.10 -0.28 -3.20
C PRO A 26 -10.12 -1.15 -2.44
N PRO A 27 -9.48 -2.15 -3.08
CA PRO A 27 -8.50 -2.97 -2.38
C PRO A 27 -7.58 -2.04 -1.60
N LEU A 28 -7.36 -2.36 -0.33
CA LEU A 28 -6.46 -1.59 0.52
C LEU A 28 -5.07 -1.80 -0.09
N ASN A 29 -4.69 -0.89 -0.98
CA ASN A 29 -3.55 -1.10 -1.87
C ASN A 29 -2.23 -1.05 -1.12
N TYR A 30 -2.21 -0.47 0.09
CA TYR A 30 -1.00 -0.25 0.86
C TYR A 30 -1.12 -0.79 2.29
N LEU A 31 -0.08 -1.48 2.72
CA LEU A 31 0.17 -1.85 4.11
C LEU A 31 1.06 -0.78 4.75
N ILE A 32 0.77 -0.45 6.01
CA ILE A 32 1.54 0.50 6.81
C ILE A 32 2.49 -0.31 7.68
N ILE A 33 3.79 -0.14 7.41
CA ILE A 33 4.87 -0.79 8.13
C ILE A 33 5.52 0.23 9.05
N ALA A 34 5.55 -0.06 10.35
CA ALA A 34 6.33 0.73 11.29
C ALA A 34 7.76 0.20 11.36
N GLN A 35 8.71 1.12 11.49
CA GLN A 35 10.10 0.82 11.76
C GLN A 35 10.59 1.64 12.93
N SER A 36 11.19 0.94 13.88
CA SER A 36 11.85 1.51 15.05
C SER A 36 13.17 2.19 14.68
N GLU A 37 13.68 3.00 15.60
CA GLU A 37 14.98 3.66 15.47
C GLU A 37 16.11 2.66 15.21
N LEU A 38 16.12 1.54 15.92
CA LEU A 38 17.11 0.48 15.74
C LEU A 38 17.06 -0.10 14.32
N GLU A 39 15.86 -0.36 13.80
CA GLU A 39 15.70 -0.88 12.43
C GLU A 39 16.12 0.14 11.38
N VAL A 40 15.86 1.43 11.59
CA VAL A 40 16.21 2.50 10.65
C VAL A 40 17.72 2.73 10.58
N GLN A 41 18.45 2.49 11.67
CA GLN A 41 19.92 2.57 11.68
C GLN A 41 20.59 1.51 10.79
N ASP A 42 19.93 0.36 10.56
CA ASP A 42 20.40 -0.62 9.59
C ASP A 42 20.01 -0.20 8.16
N VAL A 43 21.03 0.12 7.36
CA VAL A 43 20.87 0.51 5.96
C VAL A 43 20.19 -0.57 5.12
N GLN A 44 20.29 -1.85 5.50
CA GLN A 44 19.60 -2.95 4.81
C GLN A 44 18.09 -2.90 4.99
N ASN A 45 17.57 -2.08 5.89
CA ASN A 45 16.13 -1.83 6.04
C ASN A 45 15.65 -0.62 5.26
N ALA A 46 16.53 0.06 4.52
CA ALA A 46 16.15 1.10 3.56
C ALA A 46 15.70 0.44 2.22
N PRO A 47 14.46 0.69 1.75
CA PRO A 47 13.95 -0.01 0.57
C PRO A 47 14.76 0.20 -0.71
N ALA A 48 15.23 1.42 -0.93
CA ALA A 48 16.06 1.74 -2.10
C ALA A 48 17.38 0.97 -2.15
N ILE A 49 17.87 0.48 -1.01
CA ILE A 49 19.10 -0.32 -0.94
C ILE A 49 18.75 -1.80 -1.07
N SER A 50 18.00 -2.36 -0.14
CA SER A 50 17.86 -3.80 -0.07
C SER A 50 16.97 -4.38 -1.18
N MET A 51 15.90 -3.68 -1.59
CA MET A 51 15.08 -4.16 -2.70
C MET A 51 15.76 -3.99 -4.05
N SER A 52 16.52 -2.90 -4.26
CA SER A 52 17.24 -2.72 -5.53
C SER A 52 18.28 -3.82 -5.71
N THR A 53 19.04 -4.14 -4.66
CA THR A 53 19.97 -5.27 -4.64
C THR A 53 19.25 -6.59 -4.90
N PHE A 54 18.20 -6.90 -4.14
CA PHE A 54 17.46 -8.16 -4.31
C PHE A 54 16.90 -8.33 -5.74
N ILE A 55 16.31 -7.28 -6.30
CA ILE A 55 15.75 -7.31 -7.66
C ILE A 55 16.85 -7.51 -8.70
N SER A 56 17.99 -6.86 -8.53
CA SER A 56 19.14 -7.01 -9.43
C SER A 56 19.74 -8.42 -9.35
N GLU A 57 19.89 -8.97 -8.15
CA GLU A 57 20.49 -10.30 -7.93
C GLU A 57 19.58 -11.44 -8.37
N THR A 58 18.26 -11.26 -8.30
CA THR A 58 17.26 -12.25 -8.71
C THR A 58 16.77 -12.07 -10.15
N GLU A 59 17.30 -11.07 -10.87
CA GLU A 59 16.93 -10.71 -12.25
C GLU A 59 15.44 -10.36 -12.44
N GLN A 60 14.72 -9.99 -11.37
CA GLN A 60 13.28 -9.71 -11.39
C GLN A 60 12.96 -8.25 -11.72
N THR A 61 13.61 -7.68 -12.74
CA THR A 61 13.54 -6.25 -13.07
C THR A 61 12.12 -5.72 -13.34
N GLN A 62 11.20 -6.59 -13.79
CA GLN A 62 9.77 -6.32 -13.94
C GLN A 62 9.07 -5.87 -12.64
N LEU A 63 9.65 -6.14 -11.47
CA LEU A 63 9.11 -5.67 -10.19
C LEU A 63 9.27 -4.15 -10.02
N LEU A 64 10.26 -3.52 -10.67
CA LEU A 64 10.51 -2.08 -10.54
C LEU A 64 9.32 -1.21 -10.99
N THR A 65 8.54 -1.71 -11.96
CA THR A 65 7.36 -1.00 -12.48
C THR A 65 6.08 -1.29 -11.69
N ARG A 66 6.14 -2.19 -10.72
CA ARG A 66 5.00 -2.67 -9.93
C ARG A 66 5.12 -2.36 -8.45
N ILE A 67 6.34 -2.13 -7.97
CA ILE A 67 6.61 -1.75 -6.59
C ILE A 67 6.29 -0.27 -6.42
N SER A 68 5.65 0.05 -5.31
CA SER A 68 5.42 1.41 -4.88
C SER A 68 5.56 1.49 -3.37
N ILE A 69 6.55 2.25 -2.91
CA ILE A 69 6.85 2.42 -1.48
C ILE A 69 6.98 3.89 -1.17
N TYR A 70 6.16 4.36 -0.25
CA TYR A 70 6.24 5.71 0.29
C TYR A 70 6.77 5.66 1.72
N SER A 71 7.46 6.71 2.13
CA SER A 71 7.90 6.87 3.52
C SER A 71 7.36 8.15 4.13
N GLN A 72 7.15 8.09 5.43
CA GLN A 72 6.80 9.23 6.25
C GLN A 72 7.56 9.11 7.58
N ARG A 73 7.95 10.25 8.15
CA ARG A 73 8.47 10.29 9.52
C ARG A 73 7.33 10.00 10.50
N GLY A 74 7.55 9.07 11.42
CA GLY A 74 6.62 8.85 12.53
C GLY A 74 7.03 9.63 13.78
N GLU A 75 6.28 9.42 14.86
CA GLU A 75 6.28 10.31 16.02
C GLU A 75 7.02 9.75 17.24
N SER A 76 7.35 8.45 17.25
CA SER A 76 7.99 7.76 18.37
C SER A 76 9.27 7.05 17.94
N SER A 77 10.10 6.63 18.91
CA SER A 77 11.28 5.79 18.63
C SER A 77 10.92 4.37 18.18
N GLU A 78 9.74 3.88 18.55
CA GLU A 78 9.24 2.56 18.13
C GLU A 78 8.68 2.58 16.70
N GLU A 79 8.26 3.76 16.22
CA GLU A 79 7.68 3.95 14.89
C GLU A 79 8.32 5.17 14.18
N ILE A 80 9.64 5.34 14.27
CA ILE A 80 10.32 6.55 13.79
C ILE A 80 10.17 6.75 12.26
N ARG A 81 9.97 5.65 11.52
CA ARG A 81 9.69 5.66 10.08
C ARG A 81 8.49 4.77 9.78
N LEU A 82 7.54 5.34 9.06
CA LEU A 82 6.42 4.61 8.49
C LEU A 82 6.69 4.38 7.01
N LEU A 83 6.51 3.14 6.54
CA LEU A 83 6.54 2.79 5.13
C LEU A 83 5.15 2.35 4.68
N TYR A 84 4.67 2.94 3.59
CA TYR A 84 3.45 2.52 2.92
C TYR A 84 3.86 1.68 1.73
N MET A 85 3.66 0.36 1.83
CA MET A 85 4.07 -0.61 0.82
C MET A 85 2.86 -1.16 0.10
N ASN A 86 2.86 -1.11 -1.23
CA ASN A 86 1.85 -1.86 -1.96
C ASN A 86 2.03 -3.38 -1.82
N GLU A 87 1.04 -4.17 -2.23
CA GLU A 87 1.08 -5.64 -2.07
C GLU A 87 2.36 -6.27 -2.66
N VAL A 88 2.79 -5.79 -3.82
CA VAL A 88 4.00 -6.27 -4.51
C VAL A 88 5.24 -5.93 -3.70
N ALA A 89 5.33 -4.70 -3.19
CA ALA A 89 6.42 -4.27 -2.31
C ALA A 89 6.51 -5.14 -1.06
N TYR A 90 5.39 -5.30 -0.35
CA TYR A 90 5.32 -6.10 0.86
C TYR A 90 5.71 -7.57 0.62
N SER A 91 5.20 -8.17 -0.45
CA SER A 91 5.52 -9.56 -0.82
C SER A 91 7.01 -9.73 -1.14
N THR A 92 7.61 -8.75 -1.83
CA THR A 92 9.04 -8.73 -2.12
C THR A 92 9.85 -8.60 -0.82
N TRP A 93 9.43 -7.73 0.10
CA TRP A 93 10.09 -7.55 1.40
C TRP A 93 10.13 -8.87 2.20
N LYS A 94 9.02 -9.61 2.21
CA LYS A 94 8.97 -10.95 2.83
C LYS A 94 9.83 -11.98 2.12
N ALA A 95 9.87 -11.95 0.78
CA ALA A 95 10.72 -12.85 0.00
C ALA A 95 12.22 -12.65 0.28
N MET A 96 12.62 -11.45 0.70
CA MET A 96 13.97 -11.13 1.18
C MET A 96 14.25 -11.67 2.59
N GLY A 97 13.30 -12.34 3.24
CA GLY A 97 13.43 -12.86 4.60
C GLY A 97 13.26 -11.80 5.70
N LYS A 98 12.70 -10.63 5.37
CA LYS A 98 12.40 -9.57 6.35
C LYS A 98 11.02 -9.78 6.94
N ASP A 99 10.88 -9.51 8.25
CA ASP A 99 9.61 -9.61 8.99
C ASP A 99 9.11 -8.21 9.37
N PRO A 100 8.31 -7.54 8.52
CA PRO A 100 7.88 -6.17 8.73
C PRO A 100 6.77 -6.07 9.79
N HIS A 101 6.90 -5.11 10.72
CA HIS A 101 5.84 -4.82 11.70
C HIS A 101 4.69 -4.05 11.03
N VAL A 102 3.63 -4.76 10.65
CA VAL A 102 2.42 -4.17 10.05
C VAL A 102 1.53 -3.58 11.13
N ILE A 103 1.29 -2.27 11.06
CA ILE A 103 0.43 -1.55 12.03
C ILE A 103 -0.94 -1.15 11.44
N GLY A 104 -1.13 -1.35 10.13
CA GLY A 104 -2.38 -1.01 9.48
C GLY A 104 -2.36 -1.18 7.98
N SER A 105 -3.43 -0.71 7.34
CA SER A 105 -3.60 -0.72 5.90
C SER A 105 -4.46 0.45 5.45
N GLN A 106 -4.25 0.91 4.22
CA GLN A 106 -4.99 2.01 3.64
C GLN A 106 -5.02 1.93 2.12
N HIS A 107 -5.98 2.62 1.51
CA HIS A 107 -6.16 2.58 0.07
C HIS A 107 -5.07 3.34 -0.71
N ARG A 108 -4.59 4.45 -0.16
CA ARG A 108 -3.56 5.28 -0.79
C ARG A 108 -2.57 5.78 0.25
N PRO A 109 -1.30 6.05 -0.08
CA PRO A 109 -0.36 6.74 0.81
C PRO A 109 -0.90 8.11 1.22
N PRO A 110 -0.55 8.64 2.41
CA PRO A 110 -0.93 10.00 2.78
C PRO A 110 -0.22 10.99 1.87
N THR A 111 -0.81 12.17 1.67
CA THR A 111 -0.20 13.24 0.85
C THR A 111 1.10 13.78 1.45
N THR A 112 1.33 13.54 2.73
CA THR A 112 2.56 13.89 3.46
C THR A 112 3.68 12.86 3.29
N ALA A 113 3.41 11.70 2.69
CA ALA A 113 4.41 10.66 2.47
C ALA A 113 5.11 10.85 1.11
N SER A 114 6.41 10.56 1.09
CA SER A 114 7.27 10.73 -0.09
C SER A 114 7.59 9.40 -0.74
N LEU A 115 7.50 9.33 -2.07
CA LEU A 115 7.93 8.14 -2.81
C LEU A 115 9.41 7.87 -2.52
N THR A 116 9.69 6.67 -2.02
CA THR A 116 11.03 6.24 -1.59
C THR A 116 11.60 5.18 -2.52
N PHE A 117 10.75 4.34 -3.12
CA PHE A 117 11.19 3.33 -4.09
C PHE A 117 10.05 2.90 -5.03
N GLY A 118 10.43 2.58 -6.27
CA GLY A 118 9.51 2.11 -7.32
C GLY A 118 8.84 3.23 -8.09
N VAL A 119 7.60 3.02 -8.50
CA VAL A 119 6.81 3.99 -9.27
C VAL A 119 5.73 4.63 -8.40
N PRO A 120 5.34 5.88 -8.69
CA PRO A 120 4.20 6.50 -8.01
C PRO A 120 2.92 5.67 -8.21
N PHE A 121 2.01 5.72 -7.25
CA PHE A 121 0.66 5.22 -7.48
C PHE A 121 -0.01 6.04 -8.58
N SER A 122 -0.78 5.37 -9.44
CA SER A 122 -1.67 5.99 -10.42
C SER A 122 -3.10 5.57 -10.10
N ASP A 123 -4.02 6.53 -10.08
CA ASP A 123 -5.47 6.27 -9.98
C ASP A 123 -6.02 5.67 -11.28
#